data_AF-A0A345E734-F1
#
_entry.id   AF-A0A345E734-F1
#
_cell.length_a   1.000
_cell.length_b   1.000
_cell.length_c   1.000
_cell.angle_alpha   90.00
_cell.angle_beta   90.00
_cell.angle_gamma   90.00
#
_symmetry.space_group_name_H-M   'P 1'
#
loop_
_entity.id
_entity.type
_entity.pdbx_description
1 polymer ?
#
loop_
_entity_poly.entity_id
_entity_poly.type
_entity_poly.pdbx_seq_one_letter_code
_entity_poly.pdbx_strand_id
1 'polypeptide(L)'
;MPDDADTDSESALFTYGVPFVGVLVVAVGIAAAVPGAYGLIQEDLTTCGAPTVAVESPEETDRRFADSPPPTVERLDFAALAASERAAFEAALGDPIGEAHVEGPFPNAGAFENGTLVTYEGEDYYATVVADNPCFETAPLQFPLGVFAIALGVVGILTPPVYRKLVELERGLE
;
A
#
# COMPACT_ATOMS: atom_id res chain seq x y z
N MET A 1 17.47 -49.64 26.26
CA MET A 1 16.66 -48.53 26.83
C MET A 1 16.84 -47.28 25.98
N PRO A 2 16.17 -47.17 24.82
CA PRO A 2 16.05 -45.90 24.08
C PRO A 2 14.61 -45.33 24.07
N ASP A 3 13.57 -46.09 24.48
CA ASP A 3 12.17 -45.75 24.18
C ASP A 3 11.57 -44.58 24.98
N ASP A 4 12.00 -44.36 26.23
CA ASP A 4 11.36 -43.34 27.08
C ASP A 4 11.64 -41.90 26.59
N ALA A 5 12.84 -41.64 26.06
CA ALA A 5 13.24 -40.31 25.59
C ALA A 5 12.57 -39.89 24.28
N ASP A 6 12.31 -40.85 23.38
CA ASP A 6 11.61 -40.59 22.11
C ASP A 6 10.13 -40.31 22.35
N THR A 7 9.51 -41.02 23.30
CA THR A 7 8.09 -40.84 23.65
C THR A 7 7.82 -39.47 24.31
N ASP A 8 8.71 -39.04 25.21
CA ASP A 8 8.65 -37.70 25.82
C ASP A 8 8.88 -36.58 24.81
N SER A 9 9.80 -36.78 23.87
CA SER A 9 10.10 -35.82 22.80
C SER A 9 8.93 -35.69 21.81
N GLU A 10 8.30 -36.80 21.43
CA GLU A 10 7.11 -36.82 20.56
C GLU A 10 5.91 -36.15 21.23
N SER A 11 5.72 -36.39 22.54
CA SER A 11 4.68 -35.74 23.35
C SER A 11 4.91 -34.23 23.50
N ALA A 12 6.16 -33.80 23.71
CA ALA A 12 6.53 -32.38 23.77
C ALA A 12 6.36 -31.68 22.41
N LEU A 13 6.77 -32.35 21.32
CA LEU A 13 6.62 -31.84 19.95
C LEU A 13 5.15 -31.69 19.56
N PHE A 14 4.32 -32.67 19.89
CA PHE A 14 2.88 -32.61 19.66
C PHE A 14 2.20 -31.55 20.54
N THR A 15 2.61 -31.43 21.81
CA THR A 15 1.99 -30.52 22.78
C THR A 15 2.36 -29.05 22.55
N TYR A 16 3.61 -28.77 22.20
CA TYR A 16 4.14 -27.40 22.11
C TYR A 16 4.62 -27.04 20.71
N GLY A 17 5.23 -27.97 19.97
CA GLY A 17 5.75 -27.73 18.63
C GLY A 17 4.63 -27.47 17.61
N VAL A 18 3.60 -28.31 17.58
CA VAL A 18 2.48 -28.16 16.64
C VAL A 18 1.72 -26.84 16.84
N PRO A 19 1.33 -26.43 18.07
CA PRO A 19 0.71 -25.12 18.28
C PRO A 19 1.63 -23.95 17.97
N PHE A 20 2.93 -24.06 18.27
CA PHE A 20 3.90 -23.00 17.98
C PHE A 20 4.01 -22.75 16.46
N VAL A 21 4.16 -23.81 15.67
CA VAL A 21 4.14 -23.71 14.20
C VAL A 21 2.80 -23.16 13.72
N GLY A 22 1.69 -23.61 14.31
CA GLY A 22 0.37 -23.06 14.01
C GLY A 22 0.30 -21.54 14.20
N VAL A 23 0.80 -21.01 15.32
CA VAL A 23 0.86 -19.56 15.58
C VAL A 23 1.73 -18.83 14.55
N LEU A 24 2.89 -19.39 14.19
CA LEU A 24 3.75 -18.78 13.16
C LEU A 24 3.04 -18.71 11.80
N VAL A 25 2.33 -19.78 11.41
CA VAL A 25 1.56 -19.81 10.16
C VAL A 25 0.41 -18.80 10.21
N VAL A 26 -0.28 -18.66 11.35
CA VAL A 26 -1.29 -17.58 11.52
C VAL A 26 -0.66 -16.21 11.35
N ALA A 27 0.50 -15.95 11.97
CA ALA A 27 1.17 -14.66 11.88
C ALA A 27 1.56 -14.31 10.43
N VAL A 28 2.13 -15.26 9.69
CA VAL A 28 2.43 -15.10 8.25
C VAL A 28 1.15 -14.88 7.45
N GLY A 29 0.09 -15.63 7.75
CA GLY A 29 -1.20 -15.49 7.10
C GLY A 29 -1.83 -14.11 7.30
N ILE A 30 -1.74 -13.53 8.50
CA ILE A 30 -2.18 -12.15 8.78
C ILE A 30 -1.36 -11.14 7.98
N ALA A 31 -0.03 -11.30 7.96
CA ALA A 31 0.86 -10.42 7.21
C ALA A 31 0.58 -10.44 5.70
N ALA A 32 0.09 -11.56 5.16
CA ALA A 32 -0.35 -11.66 3.77
C ALA A 32 -1.79 -11.14 3.57
N ALA A 33 -2.73 -11.51 4.45
CA ALA A 33 -4.15 -11.21 4.31
C ALA A 33 -4.47 -9.73 4.47
N VAL A 34 -3.82 -9.03 5.40
CA VAL A 34 -4.13 -7.60 5.66
C VAL A 34 -3.82 -6.74 4.42
N PRO A 35 -2.60 -6.74 3.85
CA PRO A 35 -2.34 -5.95 2.64
C PRO A 35 -3.16 -6.41 1.43
N GLY A 36 -3.40 -7.72 1.30
CA GLY A 36 -4.25 -8.24 0.23
C GLY A 36 -5.72 -7.79 0.32
N ALA A 37 -6.25 -7.66 1.55
CA ALA A 37 -7.58 -7.11 1.77
C ALA A 37 -7.65 -5.62 1.41
N TYR A 38 -6.61 -4.85 1.74
CA TYR A 38 -6.49 -3.44 1.33
C TYR A 38 -6.54 -3.29 -0.19
N GLY A 39 -5.85 -4.17 -0.94
CA GLY A 39 -5.90 -4.17 -2.41
C GLY A 39 -7.31 -4.39 -2.99
N LEU A 40 -8.19 -5.12 -2.30
CA LEU A 40 -9.56 -5.37 -2.78
C LEU A 40 -10.51 -4.19 -2.59
N ILE A 41 -10.23 -3.30 -1.62
CA ILE A 41 -11.07 -2.13 -1.31
C ILE A 41 -10.46 -0.83 -1.84
N GLN A 42 -9.27 -0.88 -2.43
CA GLN A 42 -8.52 0.31 -2.81
C GLN A 42 -9.15 1.06 -4.00
N GLU A 43 -9.87 0.37 -4.89
CA GLU A 43 -10.59 1.03 -6.00
C GLU A 43 -11.71 1.97 -5.50
N ASP A 44 -12.28 1.70 -4.32
CA ASP A 44 -13.34 2.50 -3.70
C ASP A 44 -12.80 3.61 -2.77
N LEU A 45 -11.50 3.56 -2.42
CA LEU A 45 -10.81 4.60 -1.67
C LEU A 45 -10.14 5.56 -2.67
N THR A 46 -10.95 6.50 -3.14
CA THR A 46 -10.65 7.62 -4.05
C THR A 46 -9.20 8.10 -3.95
N THR A 47 -8.48 8.16 -5.09
CA THR A 47 -7.11 8.73 -5.37
C THR A 47 -5.95 7.75 -5.63
N CYS A 48 -6.18 6.44 -5.65
CA CYS A 48 -5.16 5.47 -6.07
C CYS A 48 -4.66 5.74 -7.50
N GLY A 49 -3.35 5.95 -7.68
CA GLY A 49 -2.74 6.08 -9.01
C GLY A 49 -2.99 7.42 -9.70
N ALA A 50 -3.52 8.40 -8.97
CA ALA A 50 -3.66 9.79 -9.40
C ALA A 50 -2.72 10.67 -8.54
N PRO A 51 -1.51 10.99 -9.03
CA PRO A 51 -0.59 11.86 -8.31
C PRO A 51 -1.23 13.22 -8.02
N THR A 52 -0.93 13.78 -6.85
CA THR A 52 -1.35 15.13 -6.47
C THR A 52 -0.27 16.12 -6.90
N VAL A 53 -0.67 17.10 -7.70
CA VAL A 53 0.15 18.25 -8.08
C VAL A 53 -0.24 19.46 -7.26
N ALA A 54 0.76 20.23 -6.83
CA ALA A 54 0.57 21.56 -6.29
C ALA A 54 0.96 22.60 -7.35
N VAL A 55 0.17 23.66 -7.47
CA VAL A 55 0.42 24.80 -8.34
C VAL A 55 0.42 26.05 -7.48
N GLU A 56 1.54 26.77 -7.53
CA GLU A 56 1.69 28.01 -6.79
C GLU A 56 1.31 29.22 -7.64
N SER A 57 0.79 30.25 -6.98
CA SER A 57 0.42 31.50 -7.63
C SER A 57 1.63 32.17 -8.31
N PRO A 58 1.42 33.05 -9.30
CA PRO A 58 2.52 33.71 -9.98
C PRO A 58 3.31 34.60 -9.00
N GLU A 59 2.66 35.21 -8.01
CA GLU A 59 3.33 36.03 -7.00
C GLU A 59 4.21 35.22 -6.03
N GLU A 60 3.82 33.99 -5.70
CA GLU A 60 4.65 33.06 -4.92
C GLU A 60 5.81 32.53 -5.77
N THR A 61 5.52 32.21 -7.04
CA THR A 61 6.51 31.74 -8.02
C THR A 61 7.61 32.79 -8.25
N ASP A 62 7.22 34.04 -8.48
CA ASP A 62 8.13 35.17 -8.62
C ASP A 62 8.94 35.41 -7.35
N ARG A 63 8.32 35.27 -6.15
CA ARG A 63 9.07 35.36 -4.89
C ARG A 63 10.09 34.25 -4.73
N ARG A 64 9.79 33.04 -5.19
CA ARG A 64 10.71 31.90 -5.10
C ARG A 64 11.88 32.04 -6.07
N PHE A 65 11.61 32.44 -7.30
CA PHE A 65 12.62 32.41 -8.37
C PHE A 65 13.21 33.77 -8.74
N ALA A 66 12.62 34.87 -8.25
CA ALA A 66 13.01 36.28 -8.40
C ALA A 66 13.38 36.68 -9.84
N ASP A 67 14.58 36.31 -10.29
CA ASP A 67 15.14 36.66 -11.60
C ASP A 67 15.63 35.44 -12.41
N SER A 68 15.79 34.25 -11.82
CA SER A 68 16.28 33.06 -12.54
C SER A 68 15.95 31.74 -11.84
N PRO A 69 15.07 30.92 -12.43
CA PRO A 69 14.87 29.54 -12.00
C PRO A 69 16.18 28.74 -12.09
N PRO A 70 16.44 27.79 -11.18
CA PRO A 70 17.59 26.91 -11.31
C PRO A 70 17.48 26.10 -12.61
N PRO A 71 18.61 25.70 -13.22
CA PRO A 71 18.63 24.99 -14.52
C PRO A 71 17.98 23.61 -14.46
N THR A 72 17.67 23.11 -13.26
CA THR A 72 16.95 21.86 -13.02
C THR A 72 15.44 22.00 -13.16
N VAL A 73 14.90 23.23 -13.12
CA VAL A 73 13.47 23.49 -13.27
C VAL A 73 13.16 23.66 -14.74
N GLU A 74 12.50 22.66 -15.31
CA GLU A 74 12.05 22.68 -16.69
C GLU A 74 10.90 23.67 -16.86
N ARG A 75 10.86 24.39 -17.99
CA ARG A 75 9.74 25.28 -18.33
C ARG A 75 8.88 24.62 -19.40
N LEU A 76 7.60 24.44 -19.09
CA LEU A 76 6.59 23.88 -19.98
C LEU A 76 5.56 24.94 -20.35
N ASP A 77 5.06 24.88 -21.58
CA ASP A 77 3.93 25.69 -22.00
C ASP A 77 2.64 24.97 -21.60
N PHE A 78 1.65 25.69 -21.06
CA PHE A 78 0.36 25.09 -20.70
C PHE A 78 -0.30 24.35 -21.87
N ALA A 79 -0.15 24.82 -23.11
CA ALA A 79 -0.70 24.16 -24.29
C ALA A 79 0.00 22.85 -24.66
N ALA A 80 1.23 22.63 -24.17
CA ALA A 80 1.99 21.39 -24.36
C ALA A 80 1.61 20.31 -23.34
N LEU A 81 0.89 20.66 -22.28
CA LEU A 81 0.41 19.71 -21.27
C LEU A 81 -0.70 18.80 -21.82
N ALA A 82 -0.71 17.56 -21.34
CA ALA A 82 -1.77 16.60 -21.58
C ALA A 82 -3.11 17.11 -21.05
N ALA A 83 -4.23 16.56 -21.54
CA ALA A 83 -5.56 17.00 -21.11
C ALA A 83 -5.81 16.84 -19.60
N SER A 84 -5.33 15.72 -19.04
CA SER A 84 -5.33 15.40 -17.61
C SER A 84 -4.48 16.36 -16.79
N GLU A 85 -3.27 16.67 -17.25
CA GLU A 85 -2.36 17.64 -16.61
C GLU A 85 -2.95 19.04 -16.59
N ARG A 86 -3.56 19.49 -17.69
CA ARG A 86 -4.23 20.79 -17.76
C ARG A 86 -5.43 20.87 -16.82
N ALA A 87 -6.26 19.84 -16.81
CA ALA A 87 -7.41 19.78 -15.91
C ALA A 87 -6.99 19.82 -14.44
N ALA A 88 -5.94 19.09 -14.07
CA ALA A 88 -5.37 19.11 -12.73
C ALA A 88 -4.77 20.48 -12.38
N PHE A 89 -4.03 21.08 -13.30
CA PHE A 89 -3.44 22.40 -13.10
C PHE A 89 -4.51 23.48 -12.89
N GLU A 90 -5.54 23.52 -13.74
CA GLU A 90 -6.67 24.46 -13.59
C GLU A 90 -7.46 24.19 -12.29
N ALA A 91 -7.65 22.93 -11.92
CA ALA A 91 -8.29 22.56 -10.67
C ALA A 91 -7.49 23.03 -9.45
N ALA A 92 -6.16 22.87 -9.49
CA ALA A 92 -5.24 23.33 -8.45
C ALA A 92 -5.28 24.85 -8.30
N LEU A 93 -5.33 25.61 -9.40
CA LEU A 93 -5.50 27.07 -9.33
C LEU A 93 -6.82 27.51 -8.66
N GLY A 94 -7.87 26.70 -8.80
CA GLY A 94 -9.16 26.93 -8.15
C GLY A 94 -9.23 26.46 -6.70
N ASP A 95 -8.23 25.73 -6.22
CA ASP A 95 -8.20 25.12 -4.90
C ASP A 95 -7.52 26.06 -3.87
N PRO A 96 -8.08 26.22 -2.65
CA PRO A 96 -7.52 27.13 -1.64
C PRO A 96 -6.09 26.82 -1.18
N ILE A 97 -5.66 25.56 -1.27
CA ILE A 97 -4.29 25.14 -0.94
C ILE A 97 -3.41 24.95 -2.19
N GLY A 98 -3.98 25.13 -3.39
CA GLY A 98 -3.25 25.04 -4.64
C GLY A 98 -3.00 23.60 -5.10
N GLU A 99 -3.80 22.62 -4.65
CA GLU A 99 -3.54 21.20 -4.93
C GLU A 99 -4.67 20.53 -5.70
N ALA A 100 -4.32 19.61 -6.62
CA ALA A 100 -5.29 18.78 -7.31
C ALA A 100 -4.70 17.45 -7.78
N HIS A 101 -5.58 16.47 -8.04
CA HIS A 101 -5.19 15.16 -8.53
C HIS A 101 -5.10 15.14 -10.06
N VAL A 102 -4.09 14.46 -10.60
CA VAL A 102 -3.95 14.19 -12.03
C VAL A 102 -4.72 12.92 -12.37
N GLU A 103 -5.93 13.08 -12.88
CA GLU A 103 -6.77 11.96 -13.33
C GLU A 103 -6.48 11.62 -14.79
N GLY A 104 -5.75 10.53 -15.03
CA GLY A 104 -5.46 10.01 -16.36
C GLY A 104 -3.97 10.03 -16.71
N PRO A 105 -3.60 10.02 -18.01
CA PRO A 105 -2.20 9.94 -18.43
C PRO A 105 -1.36 11.11 -17.91
N PHE A 106 -0.18 10.85 -17.36
CA PHE A 106 0.71 11.90 -16.85
C PHE A 106 2.09 11.84 -17.53
N PRO A 107 2.20 12.18 -18.84
CA PRO A 107 3.44 12.03 -19.59
C PRO A 107 4.59 12.93 -19.10
N ASN A 108 4.29 14.08 -18.51
CA ASN A 108 5.28 15.01 -17.96
C ASN A 108 5.54 14.79 -16.46
N ALA A 109 5.17 13.63 -15.90
CA ALA A 109 5.34 13.33 -14.46
C ALA A 109 6.74 13.67 -13.95
N GLY A 110 7.79 13.24 -14.67
CA GLY A 110 9.17 13.52 -14.28
C GLY A 110 9.53 15.01 -14.23
N ALA A 111 8.90 15.87 -15.03
CA ALA A 111 9.11 17.31 -14.97
C ALA A 111 8.46 17.91 -13.71
N PHE A 112 7.25 17.47 -13.36
CA PHE A 112 6.56 17.90 -12.15
C PHE A 112 7.23 17.36 -10.87
N GLU A 113 7.75 16.13 -10.87
CA GLU A 113 8.50 15.55 -9.75
C GLU A 113 9.75 16.39 -9.39
N ASN A 114 10.43 16.93 -10.40
CA ASN A 114 11.59 17.81 -10.22
C ASN A 114 11.22 19.28 -9.99
N GLY A 115 9.93 19.61 -10.10
CA GLY A 115 9.41 20.96 -10.14
C GLY A 115 9.56 21.58 -11.52
N THR A 116 8.45 22.10 -12.06
CA THR A 116 8.39 22.73 -13.39
C THR A 116 7.76 24.11 -13.30
N LEU A 117 8.12 24.99 -14.22
CA LEU A 117 7.41 26.25 -14.44
C LEU A 117 6.46 26.07 -15.62
N VAL A 118 5.17 26.24 -15.39
CA VAL A 118 4.15 26.21 -16.42
C VAL A 118 3.77 27.64 -16.77
N THR A 119 3.99 28.04 -18.02
CA THR A 119 3.51 29.34 -18.50
C THR A 119 2.04 29.22 -18.89
N TYR A 120 1.18 29.96 -18.18
CA TYR A 120 -0.27 30.00 -18.39
C TYR A 120 -0.75 31.46 -18.41
N GLU A 121 -1.54 31.84 -19.42
CA GLU A 121 -2.03 33.21 -19.63
C GLU A 121 -0.96 34.33 -19.63
N GLY A 122 0.30 33.96 -19.90
CA GLY A 122 1.44 34.89 -19.93
C GLY A 122 2.15 35.07 -18.59
N GLU A 123 1.75 34.33 -17.56
CA GLU A 123 2.41 34.28 -16.26
C GLU A 123 3.02 32.89 -16.02
N ASP A 124 4.08 32.83 -15.23
CA ASP A 124 4.76 31.58 -14.88
C ASP A 124 4.26 31.08 -13.51
N TYR A 125 3.81 29.83 -13.49
CA TYR A 125 3.34 29.15 -12.29
C TYR A 125 4.27 28.00 -11.96
N TYR A 126 4.73 27.92 -10.72
CA TYR A 126 5.49 26.76 -10.25
C TYR A 126 4.55 25.60 -9.95
N ALA A 127 4.78 24.47 -10.60
CA ALA A 127 4.01 23.25 -10.40
C ALA A 127 4.94 22.10 -9.99
N THR A 128 4.50 21.29 -9.03
CA THR A 128 5.27 20.13 -8.57
C THR A 128 4.38 19.00 -8.07
N VAL A 129 4.86 17.76 -8.12
CA VAL A 129 4.20 16.63 -7.46
C VAL A 129 4.44 16.71 -5.96
N VAL A 130 3.36 16.76 -5.17
CA VAL A 130 3.42 16.75 -3.69
C VAL A 130 3.13 15.37 -3.11
N ALA A 131 2.43 14.51 -3.84
CA ALA A 131 2.17 13.13 -3.45
C ALA A 131 2.00 12.22 -4.68
N ASP A 132 2.72 11.10 -4.70
CA ASP A 132 2.61 10.11 -5.79
C ASP A 132 1.35 9.23 -5.71
N ASN A 133 0.69 9.20 -4.53
CA ASN A 133 -0.45 8.33 -4.22
C ASN A 133 -0.32 6.91 -4.81
N PRO A 134 0.79 6.19 -4.51
CA PRO A 134 1.06 4.91 -5.14
C PRO A 134 0.00 3.88 -4.77
N CYS A 135 -0.51 3.18 -5.78
CA CYS A 135 -1.39 2.04 -5.57
C CYS A 135 -0.64 0.90 -4.88
N PHE A 136 -1.32 0.18 -3.99
CA PHE A 136 -0.69 -0.91 -3.28
C PHE A 136 -0.76 -2.16 -4.17
N GLU A 137 0.36 -2.51 -4.80
CA GLU A 137 0.43 -3.73 -5.62
C GLU A 137 0.47 -4.96 -4.72
N THR A 138 -0.61 -5.75 -4.73
CA THR A 138 -0.63 -7.09 -4.13
C THR A 138 -0.80 -8.15 -5.20
N ALA A 139 -0.20 -9.32 -4.99
CA ALA A 139 -0.48 -10.46 -5.85
C ALA A 139 -1.96 -10.88 -5.63
N PRO A 140 -2.72 -11.22 -6.68
CA PRO A 140 -4.15 -11.53 -6.56
C PRO A 140 -4.44 -12.74 -5.64
N LEU A 141 -3.46 -13.64 -5.47
CA LEU A 141 -3.57 -14.79 -4.57
C LEU A 141 -3.13 -14.50 -3.12
N GLN A 142 -2.58 -13.31 -2.84
CA GLN A 142 -2.02 -12.99 -1.52
C GLN A 142 -3.09 -12.99 -0.42
N PHE A 143 -4.25 -12.38 -0.69
CA PHE A 143 -5.38 -12.41 0.24
C PHE A 143 -5.90 -13.83 0.51
N PRO A 144 -6.32 -14.62 -0.50
CA PRO A 144 -6.86 -15.96 -0.26
C PRO A 144 -5.82 -16.92 0.35
N LEU A 145 -4.55 -16.83 -0.03
CA LEU A 145 -3.48 -17.61 0.60
C LEU A 145 -3.24 -17.20 2.06
N GLY A 146 -3.31 -15.90 2.37
CA GLY A 146 -3.21 -15.40 3.74
C GLY A 146 -4.34 -15.93 4.63
N VAL A 147 -5.58 -15.87 4.15
CA VAL A 147 -6.75 -16.43 4.86
C VAL A 147 -6.62 -17.94 5.04
N PHE A 148 -6.17 -18.66 4.00
CA PHE A 148 -5.94 -20.10 4.08
C PHE A 148 -4.86 -20.45 5.09
N ALA A 149 -3.75 -19.72 5.12
CA ALA A 149 -2.68 -19.89 6.10
C ALA A 149 -3.21 -19.67 7.53
N ILE A 150 -4.01 -18.63 7.77
CA ILE A 150 -4.65 -18.41 9.08
C ILE A 150 -5.49 -19.63 9.48
N ALA A 151 -6.37 -20.11 8.60
CA ALA A 151 -7.21 -21.28 8.87
C ALA A 151 -6.37 -22.52 9.20
N LEU A 152 -5.33 -22.79 8.42
CA LEU A 152 -4.42 -23.92 8.63
C LEU A 152 -3.65 -23.81 9.95
N GLY A 153 -3.18 -22.60 10.29
CA GLY A 153 -2.52 -22.33 11.57
C GLY A 153 -3.45 -22.54 12.77
N VAL A 154 -4.71 -22.09 12.67
CA VAL A 154 -5.74 -22.34 13.69
C VAL A 154 -6.01 -23.83 13.88
N VAL A 155 -6.09 -24.60 12.79
CA VAL A 155 -6.21 -26.07 12.87
C VAL A 155 -5.01 -26.67 13.61
N GLY A 156 -3.78 -26.24 13.29
CA GLY A 156 -2.58 -26.66 14.02
C GLY A 156 -2.64 -26.38 15.52
N ILE A 157 -3.06 -25.17 15.91
CA ILE A 157 -3.20 -24.76 17.31
C ILE A 157 -4.24 -25.61 18.06
N LEU A 158 -5.37 -25.88 17.42
CA LEU A 158 -6.50 -26.58 18.05
C LEU A 158 -6.38 -28.10 18.01
N THR A 159 -5.50 -28.66 17.17
CA THR A 159 -5.36 -30.12 17.03
C THR A 159 -5.01 -30.81 18.36
N PRO A 160 -3.97 -30.39 19.13
CA PRO A 160 -3.63 -31.04 20.38
C PRO A 160 -4.71 -31.01 21.50
N PRO A 161 -5.38 -29.88 21.80
CA PRO A 161 -6.43 -29.86 22.82
C PRO A 161 -7.70 -30.61 22.39
N VAL A 162 -8.07 -30.56 21.11
CA VAL A 162 -9.22 -31.31 20.59
C VAL A 162 -8.95 -32.80 20.65
N TYR A 163 -7.75 -33.25 20.25
CA TYR A 163 -7.37 -34.65 20.34
C TYR A 163 -7.42 -35.17 21.78
N ARG A 164 -6.91 -34.40 22.75
CA ARG A 164 -7.01 -34.76 24.18
C ARG A 164 -8.45 -34.95 24.64
N LYS A 165 -9.35 -34.02 24.28
CA LYS A 165 -10.78 -34.14 24.61
C LYS A 165 -11.45 -35.36 23.98
N LEU A 166 -11.11 -35.69 22.74
CA LEU A 166 -11.67 -36.86 22.06
C LEU A 166 -11.24 -38.16 22.75
N VAL A 167 -9.97 -38.27 23.12
CA VAL A 167 -9.45 -39.44 23.85
C VAL A 167 -10.05 -39.56 25.26
N GLU A 168 -10.26 -38.44 25.96
CA GLU A 168 -10.95 -38.43 27.26
C GLU A 168 -12.40 -38.92 27.15
N LEU A 169 -13.12 -38.52 26.10
CA LEU A 169 -14.49 -38.98 25.84
C LEU A 169 -14.56 -40.47 25.52
N GLU A 170 -13.61 -40.98 24.73
CA GLU A 170 -13.56 -42.38 24.33
C GLU A 170 -13.28 -43.30 25.53
N ARG A 171 -12.36 -42.90 26.42
CA ARG A 171 -12.04 -43.64 27.67
C ARG A 171 -13.11 -43.55 28.76
N GLY A 172 -13.95 -42.51 28.74
CA GLY A 172 -15.05 -42.34 29.70
C GLY A 172 -16.33 -43.09 29.31
N LEU A 173 -16.38 -43.62 28.09
CA LEU A 173 -17.48 -44.45 27.57
C LEU A 173 -17.25 -45.96 27.80
N GLU A 174 -16.04 -46.36 28.21
CA GLU A 174 -15.68 -47.71 28.69
C GLU A 174 -15.91 -47.85 30.20
#